data_AF-A0A3P7P5L1-F1
#
_entry.id   AF-A0A3P7P5L1-F1
#
_cell.length_a   1.000
_cell.length_b   1.000
_cell.length_c   1.000
_cell.angle_alpha   90.00
_cell.angle_beta   90.00
_cell.angle_gamma   90.00
#
_symmetry.space_group_name_H-M   'P 1'
#
loop_
_entity.id
_entity.type
_entity.pdbx_description
1 polymer ?
#
loop_
_entity_poly.entity_id
_entity_poly.type
_entity_poly.pdbx_seq_one_letter_code
_entity_poly.pdbx_strand_id
1 'polypeptide(L)'
;MANNHYWQIAFKVLAQRSFGPGERRTQFLLRLQTRERAVMWALDTPPKEHTNLYGVHKFFLGLAADGTAFGIFLLNFNDQEVEFQPMPALTYRTIGGILDFIIFLGPHTQDVDIDYIDGKRDWTVDPVRFAGLGDFIRETIHGQNDMRAVIIFDAAIQASLESNYEVYWDGLRKGV
;
A
#
# COMPACT_ATOMS: atom_id res chain seq x y z
N MET A 1 31.05 -15.29 4.25
CA MET A 1 30.27 -15.08 3.01
C MET A 1 28.86 -14.75 3.44
N ALA A 2 28.47 -13.48 3.44
CA ALA A 2 27.12 -13.06 3.84
C ALA A 2 26.16 -13.26 2.65
N ASN A 3 25.03 -13.91 2.89
CA ASN A 3 24.13 -14.41 1.86
C ASN A 3 23.31 -13.24 1.26
N ASN A 4 23.67 -12.77 0.07
CA ASN A 4 23.13 -11.54 -0.54
C ASN A 4 21.78 -11.72 -1.26
N HIS A 5 21.07 -12.83 -1.01
CA HIS A 5 19.95 -13.30 -1.84
C HIS A 5 18.73 -13.70 -1.01
N TYR A 6 18.64 -13.27 0.26
CA TYR A 6 17.49 -13.59 1.10
C TYR A 6 17.26 -12.53 2.17
N TRP A 7 16.11 -11.89 2.12
CA TRP A 7 15.62 -10.97 3.15
C TRP A 7 14.32 -11.51 3.72
N GLN A 8 14.19 -11.49 5.05
CA GLN A 8 12.96 -11.84 5.74
C GLN A 8 12.67 -10.84 6.85
N ILE A 9 11.42 -10.42 6.94
CA ILE A 9 10.89 -9.67 8.08
C ILE A 9 9.53 -10.22 8.45
N ALA A 10 9.24 -10.26 9.75
CA ALA A 10 7.94 -10.66 10.27
C ALA A 10 7.48 -9.66 11.31
N PHE A 11 6.20 -9.28 11.25
CA PHE A 11 5.61 -8.38 12.22
C PHE A 11 4.14 -8.74 12.46
N LYS A 12 3.67 -8.45 13.68
CA LYS A 12 2.25 -8.60 14.03
C LYS A 12 1.46 -7.48 13.37
N VAL A 13 0.24 -7.80 12.98
CA VAL A 13 -0.70 -6.84 12.40
C VAL A 13 -1.99 -6.80 13.22
N LEU A 14 -2.55 -5.61 13.39
CA LEU A 14 -3.84 -5.41 14.06
C LEU A 14 -4.98 -5.54 13.04
N ALA A 15 -5.09 -6.69 12.39
CA ALA A 15 -6.15 -6.96 11.43
C ALA A 15 -6.70 -8.37 11.60
N GLN A 16 -8.01 -8.52 11.40
CA GLN A 16 -8.69 -9.83 11.34
C GLN A 16 -8.96 -10.27 9.91
N ARG A 17 -9.12 -9.29 9.01
CA ARG A 17 -9.42 -9.51 7.60
C ARG A 17 -8.50 -8.68 6.72
N SER A 18 -8.40 -9.04 5.45
CA SER A 18 -7.56 -8.30 4.52
C SER A 18 -7.97 -8.40 3.06
N PHE A 19 -7.35 -7.56 2.25
CA PHE A 19 -7.28 -7.67 0.80
C PHE A 19 -5.83 -7.77 0.34
N GLY A 20 -5.62 -8.42 -0.80
CA GLY A 20 -4.29 -8.64 -1.35
C GLY A 20 -3.41 -9.55 -0.45
N PRO A 21 -2.12 -9.68 -0.78
CA PRO A 21 -1.52 -9.26 -2.05
C PRO A 21 -2.01 -10.13 -3.22
N GLY A 22 -1.84 -9.66 -4.45
CA GLY A 22 -2.30 -10.30 -5.69
C GLY A 22 -1.15 -10.52 -6.70
N GLU A 23 -1.37 -11.10 -7.87
CA GLU A 23 -2.62 -11.66 -8.40
C GLU A 23 -2.81 -13.13 -7.96
N ARG A 24 -3.97 -13.45 -7.37
CA ARG A 24 -4.27 -14.81 -6.86
C ARG A 24 -5.75 -15.12 -6.98
N ARG A 25 -6.09 -16.38 -7.27
CA ARG A 25 -7.47 -16.88 -7.16
C ARG A 25 -7.73 -17.28 -5.70
N THR A 26 -8.55 -16.48 -5.02
CA THR A 26 -8.91 -16.67 -3.62
C THR A 26 -10.24 -15.98 -3.32
N GLN A 27 -10.79 -16.18 -2.12
CA GLN A 27 -12.04 -15.56 -1.70
C GLN A 27 -11.86 -14.04 -1.54
N PHE A 28 -12.84 -13.27 -2.01
CA PHE A 28 -12.91 -11.84 -1.73
C PHE A 28 -13.15 -11.62 -0.24
N LEU A 29 -12.32 -10.78 0.36
CA LEU A 29 -12.10 -10.63 1.81
C LEU A 29 -11.45 -11.87 2.45
N LEU A 30 -10.14 -11.76 2.63
CA LEU A 30 -9.31 -12.80 3.22
C LEU A 30 -9.45 -12.81 4.74
N ARG A 31 -9.32 -14.00 5.33
CA ARG A 31 -9.20 -14.17 6.79
C ARG A 31 -7.73 -14.31 7.14
N LEU A 32 -7.25 -13.48 8.05
CA LEU A 32 -5.83 -13.47 8.42
C LEU A 32 -5.42 -14.59 9.37
N GLN A 33 -6.37 -15.24 10.05
CA GLN A 33 -6.08 -16.34 10.98
C GLN A 33 -5.83 -17.68 10.28
N THR A 34 -5.55 -17.67 8.97
CA THR A 34 -5.20 -18.86 8.19
C THR A 34 -3.70 -18.92 7.98
N ARG A 35 -3.17 -20.13 7.76
CA ARG A 35 -1.79 -20.33 7.33
C ARG A 35 -1.74 -20.46 5.82
N GLU A 36 -1.68 -19.33 5.14
CA GLU A 36 -1.60 -19.25 3.68
C GLU A 36 -0.32 -18.55 3.25
N ARG A 37 0.22 -18.96 2.10
CA ARG A 37 1.36 -18.31 1.46
C ARG A 37 0.93 -17.71 0.12
N ALA A 38 1.16 -16.42 -0.02
CA ALA A 38 0.97 -15.68 -1.25
C ALA A 38 2.32 -15.57 -1.97
N VAL A 39 2.54 -16.40 -2.99
CA VAL A 39 3.71 -16.31 -3.85
C VAL A 39 3.48 -15.19 -4.87
N MET A 40 4.48 -14.33 -5.03
CA MET A 40 4.46 -13.14 -5.89
C MET A 40 5.56 -13.26 -6.93
N TRP A 41 5.23 -14.00 -7.99
CA TRP A 41 6.05 -14.17 -9.19
C TRP A 41 5.10 -14.25 -10.38
N ALA A 42 5.32 -13.44 -11.41
CA ALA A 42 4.48 -13.46 -12.59
C ALA A 42 4.65 -14.81 -13.32
N LEU A 43 3.56 -15.54 -13.48
CA LEU A 43 3.55 -16.85 -14.13
C LEU A 43 2.37 -16.94 -15.08
N ASP A 44 2.64 -17.40 -16.30
CA ASP A 44 1.59 -17.76 -17.25
C ASP A 44 0.92 -19.06 -16.78
N THR A 45 -0.13 -18.91 -15.99
CA THR A 45 -0.90 -20.01 -15.44
C THR A 45 -2.37 -19.60 -15.39
N PRO A 46 -3.28 -20.42 -15.95
CA PRO A 46 -4.72 -20.16 -15.84
C PRO A 46 -5.15 -20.01 -14.37
N PRO A 47 -6.14 -19.15 -14.05
CA PRO A 47 -6.54 -18.88 -12.67
C PRO A 47 -6.87 -20.13 -11.85
N LYS A 48 -5.94 -20.52 -10.97
CA LYS A 48 -6.05 -21.68 -10.07
C LYS A 48 -5.74 -21.26 -8.63
N GLU A 49 -6.40 -21.89 -7.67
CA GLU A 49 -6.11 -21.67 -6.26
C GLU A 49 -4.71 -22.17 -5.91
N HIS A 50 -4.06 -21.49 -4.96
CA HIS A 50 -2.72 -21.81 -4.48
C HIS A 50 -1.61 -21.76 -5.55
N THR A 51 -1.83 -21.05 -6.65
CA THR A 51 -0.79 -20.74 -7.65
C THR A 51 -0.64 -19.22 -7.80
N ASN A 52 0.58 -18.79 -8.07
CA ASN A 52 0.85 -17.46 -8.59
C ASN A 52 0.33 -17.34 -10.04
N LEU A 53 -0.08 -16.14 -10.43
CA LEU A 53 -0.73 -15.85 -11.71
C LEU A 53 0.04 -14.76 -12.47
N TYR A 54 -0.60 -14.09 -13.42
CA TYR A 54 0.03 -13.18 -14.37
C TYR A 54 0.66 -11.95 -13.72
N GLY A 55 -0.01 -11.37 -12.73
CA GLY A 55 0.37 -10.13 -12.08
C GLY A 55 0.98 -10.31 -10.70
N VAL A 56 1.75 -9.30 -10.28
CA VAL A 56 2.31 -9.18 -8.93
C VAL A 56 1.96 -7.80 -8.36
N HIS A 57 1.03 -7.78 -7.42
CA HIS A 57 0.56 -6.61 -6.69
C HIS A 57 0.96 -6.75 -5.22
N LYS A 58 2.04 -6.08 -4.84
CA LYS A 58 2.71 -6.21 -3.53
C LYS A 58 2.07 -5.34 -2.44
N PHE A 59 0.76 -5.13 -2.53
CA PHE A 59 -0.04 -4.31 -1.62
C PHE A 59 -0.95 -5.19 -0.78
N PHE A 60 -0.91 -4.97 0.52
CA PHE A 60 -1.75 -5.62 1.52
C PHE A 60 -2.61 -4.54 2.19
N LEU A 61 -3.92 -4.76 2.26
CA LEU A 61 -4.84 -3.88 3.00
C LEU A 61 -5.42 -4.66 4.18
N GLY A 62 -5.06 -4.28 5.40
CA GLY A 62 -5.57 -4.89 6.63
C GLY A 62 -6.81 -4.17 7.16
N LEU A 63 -7.75 -4.94 7.70
CA LEU A 63 -8.95 -4.46 8.38
C LEU A 63 -8.94 -4.89 9.85
N ALA A 64 -8.95 -3.91 10.73
CA ALA A 64 -9.09 -4.09 12.17
C ALA A 64 -10.55 -4.42 12.57
N ALA A 65 -10.72 -4.90 13.80
CA ALA A 65 -12.04 -5.30 14.31
C ALA A 65 -12.98 -4.10 14.53
N ASP A 66 -12.43 -2.90 14.73
CA ASP A 66 -13.16 -1.65 14.89
C ASP A 66 -13.55 -0.99 13.56
N GLY A 67 -13.15 -1.58 12.43
CA GLY A 67 -13.41 -1.06 11.09
C GLY A 67 -12.30 -0.16 10.53
N THR A 68 -11.25 0.12 11.31
CA THR A 68 -10.08 0.87 10.81
C THR A 68 -9.25 0.06 9.82
N ALA A 69 -8.57 0.75 8.90
CA ALA A 69 -7.81 0.12 7.84
C ALA A 69 -6.36 0.61 7.83
N PHE A 70 -5.47 -0.21 7.27
CA PHE A 70 -4.12 0.21 6.96
C PHE A 70 -3.60 -0.55 5.75
N GLY A 71 -2.79 0.11 4.94
CA GLY A 71 -2.13 -0.47 3.78
C GLY A 71 -0.66 -0.75 4.07
N ILE A 72 -0.13 -1.81 3.50
CA ILE A 72 1.31 -2.10 3.48
C ILE A 72 1.69 -2.41 2.04
N PHE A 73 2.59 -1.62 1.48
CA PHE A 73 3.21 -1.87 0.20
C PHE A 73 4.69 -2.17 0.41
N LEU A 74 5.18 -3.24 -0.20
CA LEU A 74 6.61 -3.55 -0.26
C LEU A 74 7.11 -3.21 -1.66
N LEU A 75 7.86 -2.10 -1.79
CA LEU A 75 8.51 -1.70 -3.02
C LEU A 75 9.78 -2.53 -3.22
N ASN A 76 9.59 -3.70 -3.78
CA ASN A 76 10.66 -4.63 -4.13
C ASN A 76 10.30 -5.23 -5.48
N PHE A 77 11.27 -5.54 -6.35
CA PHE A 77 11.00 -6.09 -7.69
C PHE A 77 11.41 -7.56 -7.84
N ASN A 78 12.05 -8.13 -6.82
CA ASN A 78 12.45 -9.52 -6.81
C ASN A 78 11.27 -10.44 -6.47
N ASP A 79 11.44 -11.73 -6.72
CA ASP A 79 10.49 -12.76 -6.35
C ASP A 79 10.35 -12.78 -4.84
N GLN A 80 9.11 -12.86 -4.39
CA GLN A 80 8.83 -12.79 -2.97
C GLN A 80 7.59 -13.60 -2.62
N GLU A 81 7.41 -13.81 -1.33
CA GLU A 81 6.18 -14.34 -0.78
C GLU A 81 5.78 -13.63 0.51
N VAL A 82 4.47 -13.59 0.77
CA VAL A 82 3.90 -13.21 2.06
C VAL A 82 3.28 -14.44 2.70
N GLU A 83 3.72 -14.81 3.89
CA GLU A 83 3.05 -15.82 4.72
C GLU A 83 2.13 -15.15 5.74
N PHE A 84 0.86 -15.57 5.73
CA PHE A 84 -0.13 -15.26 6.75
C PHE A 84 -0.02 -16.28 7.88
N GLN A 85 -0.06 -15.80 9.12
CA GLN A 85 0.04 -16.64 10.31
C GLN A 85 -1.26 -16.68 11.12
N PRO A 86 -1.58 -17.80 11.79
CA PRO A 86 -2.78 -17.91 12.64
C PRO A 86 -2.84 -16.87 13.77
N MET A 87 -1.68 -16.52 14.34
CA MET A 87 -1.55 -15.28 15.11
C MET A 87 -1.38 -14.16 14.07
N PRO A 88 -2.23 -13.11 14.07
CA PRO A 88 -2.28 -12.13 12.99
C PRO A 88 -0.93 -11.42 12.84
N ALA A 89 -0.13 -11.96 11.93
CA ALA A 89 1.23 -11.56 11.64
C ALA A 89 1.50 -11.89 10.16
N LEU A 90 2.28 -11.02 9.54
CA LEU A 90 2.74 -11.17 8.17
C LEU A 90 4.23 -11.45 8.19
N THR A 91 4.67 -12.40 7.38
CA THR A 91 6.09 -12.63 7.10
C THR A 91 6.35 -12.37 5.63
N TYR A 92 7.14 -11.35 5.33
CA TYR A 92 7.63 -11.06 3.98
C TYR A 92 8.98 -11.74 3.78
N ARG A 93 9.13 -12.45 2.66
CA ARG A 93 10.39 -13.05 2.21
C ARG A 93 10.66 -12.65 0.77
N THR A 94 11.84 -12.11 0.49
CA THR A 94 12.26 -11.74 -0.87
C THR A 94 13.68 -12.24 -1.17
N ILE A 95 13.94 -12.61 -2.41
CA ILE A 95 15.24 -13.17 -2.85
C ILE A 95 16.26 -12.12 -3.30
N GLY A 96 16.02 -10.84 -2.99
CA GLY A 96 16.98 -9.76 -3.25
C GLY A 96 16.35 -8.37 -3.13
N GLY A 97 17.08 -7.37 -3.61
CA GLY A 97 16.71 -5.97 -3.45
C GLY A 97 16.87 -5.49 -2.01
N ILE A 98 16.02 -4.55 -1.61
CA ILE A 98 15.95 -4.01 -0.25
C ILE A 98 14.54 -4.17 0.32
N LEU A 99 14.42 -4.04 1.63
CA LEU A 99 13.14 -3.99 2.34
C LEU A 99 12.65 -2.55 2.42
N ASP A 100 11.99 -2.08 1.35
CA ASP A 100 11.43 -0.73 1.26
C ASP A 100 9.90 -0.77 1.48
N PHE A 101 9.48 -0.54 2.72
CA PHE A 101 8.07 -0.60 3.12
C PHE A 101 7.44 0.79 3.11
N ILE A 102 6.25 0.85 2.53
CA ILE A 102 5.37 2.00 2.55
C ILE A 102 4.11 1.58 3.31
N ILE A 103 3.81 2.31 4.37
CA ILE A 103 2.64 2.06 5.22
C ILE A 103 1.65 3.20 5.03
N PHE A 104 0.41 2.83 4.78
CA PHE A 104 -0.71 3.75 4.59
C PHE A 104 -1.65 3.62 5.79
N LEU A 105 -2.04 4.74 6.39
CA LEU A 105 -2.86 4.77 7.59
C LEU A 105 -4.16 5.53 7.29
N GLY A 106 -5.30 4.94 7.62
CA GLY A 106 -6.59 5.57 7.38
C GLY A 106 -7.72 4.93 8.19
N PRO A 107 -8.60 5.69 8.85
CA PRO A 107 -9.70 5.09 9.61
C PRO A 107 -10.70 4.34 8.72
N HIS A 108 -10.71 4.59 7.40
CA HIS A 108 -11.50 3.85 6.41
C HIS A 108 -10.63 3.26 5.32
N THR A 109 -11.12 2.22 4.64
CA THR A 109 -10.39 1.56 3.54
C THR A 109 -10.10 2.48 2.35
N GLN A 110 -10.94 3.51 2.16
CA GLN A 110 -10.76 4.51 1.11
C GLN A 110 -9.65 5.52 1.46
N ASP A 111 -9.43 5.76 2.76
CA ASP A 111 -8.43 6.73 3.24
C ASP A 111 -6.99 6.29 2.95
N VAL A 112 -6.81 5.01 2.65
CA VAL A 112 -5.54 4.38 2.30
C VAL A 112 -5.14 4.66 0.84
N ASP A 113 -6.00 5.35 0.07
CA ASP A 113 -5.84 5.61 -1.36
C ASP A 113 -5.64 7.11 -1.65
N ILE A 114 -6.73 7.87 -1.87
CA ILE A 114 -6.70 9.27 -2.32
C ILE A 114 -7.40 10.26 -1.39
N ASP A 115 -7.97 9.83 -0.25
CA ASP A 115 -8.83 10.72 0.56
C ASP A 115 -8.08 11.85 1.25
N TYR A 116 -6.75 11.77 1.33
CA TYR A 116 -5.93 12.88 1.77
C TYR A 116 -5.99 14.07 0.79
N ILE A 117 -6.44 13.86 -0.45
CA ILE A 117 -6.52 14.87 -1.52
C ILE A 117 -7.83 15.69 -1.38
N ASP A 118 -7.72 17.02 -1.33
CA ASP A 118 -8.86 17.92 -1.23
C ASP A 118 -9.74 17.87 -2.49
N GLY A 119 -10.89 17.22 -2.38
CA GLY A 119 -11.88 17.14 -3.45
C GLY A 119 -11.39 16.38 -4.69
N LYS A 120 -10.43 15.45 -4.54
CA LYS A 120 -9.80 14.66 -5.63
C LYS A 120 -8.94 15.49 -6.61
N ARG A 121 -8.48 16.66 -6.17
CA ARG A 121 -7.56 17.52 -6.93
C ARG A 121 -6.12 17.18 -6.57
N ASP A 122 -5.38 16.48 -7.44
CA ASP A 122 -3.97 16.15 -7.20
C ASP A 122 -3.16 17.34 -6.67
N TRP A 123 -2.16 17.04 -5.82
CA TRP A 123 -1.29 18.04 -5.15
C TRP A 123 -2.01 18.95 -4.15
N THR A 124 -3.16 18.52 -3.64
CA THR A 124 -3.83 19.18 -2.52
C THR A 124 -3.89 18.26 -1.31
N VAL A 125 -4.14 18.84 -0.12
CA VAL A 125 -4.41 18.09 1.10
C VAL A 125 -5.74 18.59 1.69
N ASP A 126 -6.65 17.67 2.04
CA ASP A 126 -7.93 18.03 2.68
C ASP A 126 -7.64 18.79 3.99
N PRO A 127 -8.04 20.07 4.09
CA PRO A 127 -7.66 20.93 5.19
C PRO A 127 -8.44 20.65 6.49
N VAL A 128 -9.44 19.77 6.47
CA VAL A 128 -10.26 19.42 7.62
C VAL A 128 -9.90 18.03 8.13
N ARG A 129 -9.89 17.04 7.23
CA ARG A 129 -9.66 15.63 7.58
C ARG A 129 -8.17 15.31 7.73
N PHE A 130 -7.32 15.99 6.96
CA PHE A 130 -5.88 15.69 6.86
C PHE A 130 -4.99 16.91 7.16
N ALA A 131 -5.51 17.90 7.89
CA ALA A 131 -4.80 19.14 8.24
C ALA A 131 -3.40 18.93 8.86
N GLY A 132 -3.23 17.85 9.63
CA GLY A 132 -1.98 17.51 10.32
C GLY A 132 -1.11 16.46 9.59
N LEU A 133 -1.48 16.06 8.37
CA LEU A 133 -0.80 14.96 7.67
C LEU A 133 0.69 15.23 7.45
N GLY A 134 1.05 16.47 7.11
CA GLY A 134 2.45 16.85 6.88
C GLY A 134 3.31 16.73 8.14
N ASP A 135 2.79 17.18 9.28
CA ASP A 135 3.52 17.10 10.55
C ASP A 135 3.58 15.66 11.06
N PHE A 136 2.52 14.88 10.87
CA PHE A 136 2.52 13.45 11.17
C PHE A 136 3.58 12.69 10.37
N ILE A 137 3.69 12.93 9.06
CA ILE A 137 4.72 12.31 8.21
C ILE A 137 6.12 12.75 8.68
N ARG A 138 6.34 14.04 8.94
CA ARG A 138 7.66 14.55 9.31
C ARG A 138 8.11 14.05 10.69
N GLU A 139 7.24 14.16 11.68
CA GLU A 139 7.60 13.93 13.07
C GLU A 139 7.47 12.47 13.46
N THR A 140 6.36 11.83 13.09
CA THR A 140 6.07 10.45 13.51
C THR A 140 6.66 9.44 12.53
N ILE A 141 6.38 9.57 11.23
CA ILE A 141 6.82 8.57 10.24
C ILE A 141 8.35 8.66 10.06
N HIS A 142 8.86 9.83 9.67
CA HIS A 142 10.28 10.02 9.41
C HIS A 142 11.10 10.16 10.71
N GLY A 143 10.65 11.00 11.65
CA GLY A 143 11.43 11.35 12.84
C GLY A 143 11.50 10.25 13.89
N GLN A 144 10.34 9.75 14.33
CA GLN A 144 10.27 8.81 15.45
C GLN A 144 10.52 7.35 15.06
N ASN A 145 10.12 6.97 13.84
CA ASN A 145 10.08 5.56 13.45
C ASN A 145 11.06 5.19 12.32
N ASP A 146 11.83 6.15 11.79
CA ASP A 146 12.74 5.97 10.63
C ASP A 146 12.04 5.27 9.43
N MET A 147 10.75 5.53 9.27
CA MET A 147 9.93 5.00 8.18
C MET A 147 9.87 6.02 7.04
N ARG A 148 9.40 5.58 5.86
CA ARG A 148 9.15 6.45 4.70
C ARG A 148 7.67 6.46 4.35
N ALA A 149 7.16 7.61 3.93
CA ALA A 149 5.81 7.73 3.38
C ALA A 149 5.89 7.84 1.86
N VAL A 150 4.99 7.16 1.14
CA VAL A 150 4.74 7.37 -0.28
C VAL A 150 3.29 7.75 -0.46
N ILE A 151 3.08 8.74 -1.31
CA ILE A 151 1.82 9.44 -1.55
C ILE A 151 1.39 9.12 -2.98
N ILE A 152 0.11 8.78 -3.19
CA ILE A 152 -0.45 8.38 -4.49
C ILE A 152 -0.95 9.62 -5.24
N PHE A 153 -0.50 9.85 -6.46
CA PHE A 153 -1.05 10.88 -7.34
C PHE A 153 -1.64 10.24 -8.60
N ASP A 154 -2.76 10.78 -9.07
CA ASP A 154 -3.33 10.38 -10.36
C ASP A 154 -2.67 11.15 -11.51
N ALA A 155 -2.72 10.58 -12.72
CA ALA A 155 -2.21 11.25 -13.93
C ALA A 155 -3.20 12.29 -14.48
N ALA A 156 -4.47 12.20 -14.10
CA ALA A 156 -5.53 13.03 -14.64
C ALA A 156 -5.80 14.24 -13.73
N ILE A 157 -5.37 15.43 -14.17
CA ILE A 157 -5.64 16.67 -13.45
C ILE A 157 -7.09 17.10 -13.65
N GLN A 158 -7.82 17.25 -12.54
CA GLN A 158 -9.19 17.75 -12.57
C GLN A 158 -9.26 19.15 -13.20
N ALA A 159 -10.11 19.31 -14.22
CA ALA A 159 -10.43 20.62 -14.77
C ALA A 159 -11.18 21.45 -13.72
N SER A 160 -10.65 22.63 -13.39
CA SER A 160 -11.25 23.52 -12.40
C SER A 160 -11.65 24.85 -13.02
N LEU A 161 -12.87 25.28 -12.75
CA LEU A 161 -13.33 26.64 -13.05
C LEU A 161 -12.88 27.64 -11.97
N GLU A 162 -12.43 27.15 -10.82
CA GLU A 162 -11.92 27.98 -9.73
C GLU A 162 -10.44 28.33 -9.97
N SER A 163 -10.11 29.62 -9.81
CA SER A 163 -8.75 30.16 -10.00
C SER A 163 -7.72 29.71 -8.96
N ASN A 164 -8.17 29.06 -7.88
CA ASN A 164 -7.34 28.67 -6.74
C ASN A 164 -6.60 27.33 -6.95
N TYR A 165 -6.92 26.57 -8.00
CA TYR A 165 -6.25 25.31 -8.29
C TYR A 165 -5.08 25.52 -9.27
N GLU A 166 -3.94 25.99 -8.74
CA GLU A 166 -2.79 26.42 -9.54
C GLU A 166 -2.23 25.32 -10.47
N VAL A 167 -2.31 24.05 -10.05
CA VAL A 167 -1.83 22.90 -10.84
C VAL A 167 -2.48 22.89 -12.22
N TYR A 168 -3.80 23.06 -12.28
CA TYR A 168 -4.54 23.09 -13.53
C TYR A 168 -4.19 24.33 -14.37
N TRP A 169 -4.16 25.51 -13.76
CA TRP A 169 -3.92 26.77 -14.48
C TRP A 169 -2.48 26.94 -14.95
N ASP A 170 -1.50 26.41 -14.23
CA ASP A 170 -0.11 26.37 -14.66
C ASP A 170 0.10 25.37 -15.81
N GLY A 171 -0.55 24.21 -15.76
CA GLY A 171 -0.57 23.24 -16.86
C GLY A 171 -1.10 23.87 -18.15
N LEU A 172 -2.26 24.53 -18.09
CA LEU A 172 -2.83 25.26 -19.23
C LEU A 172 -1.89 26.35 -19.78
N ARG A 173 -1.23 27.14 -18.92
CA ARG A 173 -0.29 28.19 -19.35
C ARG A 173 0.95 27.62 -20.04
N LYS A 174 1.38 26.42 -19.64
CA LYS A 174 2.55 25.73 -20.19
C LYS A 174 2.21 24.83 -21.39
N GLY A 175 0.91 24.60 -21.65
CA GLY A 175 0.44 23.75 -22.74
C GLY A 175 0.70 22.27 -22.51
N VAL A 176 0.59 21.81 -21.26
CA VAL A 176 0.73 20.41 -20.84
C VAL A 176 -0.56 19.87 -20.25
#